data_AF-F8GJB4-F1
#
_entry.id   AF-F8GJB4-F1
#
_cell.length_a   1.000
_cell.length_b   1.000
_cell.length_c   1.000
_cell.angle_alpha   90.00
_cell.angle_beta   90.00
_cell.angle_gamma   90.00
#
_symmetry.space_group_name_H-M   'P 1'
#
loop_
_entity.id
_entity.type
_entity.pdbx_description
1 polymer ?
#
loop_
_entity_poly.entity_id
_entity_poly.type
_entity_poly.pdbx_seq_one_letter_code
_entity_poly.pdbx_strand_id
1 'polypeptide(L)'
;MKRTEFLQETRKMRIEEAYEGCKSGCLTHAEAALLLGVCDRTFRRYRSKYDEGGLDALMDKRLTQVSPRCAPVDEVMQLTEQYQSRYSGWNVKHFTHGIAGMAVRVANRP
;
A
#
# COMPACT_ATOMS: atom_id res chain seq x y z
N MET A 1 8.99 3.97 -9.93
CA MET A 1 8.30 4.33 -8.69
C MET A 1 6.80 4.28 -8.94
N LYS A 2 6.03 3.58 -8.09
CA LYS A 2 4.57 3.49 -8.24
C LYS A 2 3.92 4.82 -7.81
N ARG A 3 2.79 5.19 -8.41
CA ARG A 3 2.06 6.44 -8.07
C ARG A 3 1.76 6.56 -6.57
N THR A 4 1.48 5.45 -5.91
CA THR A 4 1.19 5.40 -4.47
C THR A 4 2.40 5.74 -3.61
N GLU A 5 3.60 5.30 -4.01
CA GLU A 5 4.86 5.60 -3.32
C GLU A 5 5.18 7.09 -3.43
N PHE A 6 5.05 7.66 -4.63
CA PHE A 6 5.25 9.10 -4.85
C PHE A 6 4.29 9.98 -4.02
N LEU A 7 3.02 9.60 -3.94
CA LEU A 7 2.04 10.31 -3.11
C LEU A 7 2.39 10.20 -1.61
N GLN A 8 2.91 9.06 -1.17
CA GLN A 8 3.35 8.85 0.20
C GLN A 8 4.57 9.71 0.55
N GLU A 9 5.57 9.78 -0.33
CA GLU A 9 6.74 10.67 -0.17
C GLU A 9 6.34 12.15 -0.15
N THR A 10 5.48 12.57 -1.08
CA THR A 10 5.00 13.96 -1.12
C THR A 10 4.26 14.32 0.18
N ARG A 11 3.44 13.39 0.69
CA ARG A 11 2.75 13.56 1.97
C ARG A 11 3.73 13.61 3.14
N LYS A 12 4.80 12.81 3.13
CA LYS A 12 5.84 12.81 4.16
C LYS A 12 6.51 14.19 4.25
N MET A 13 6.97 14.73 3.12
CA MET A 13 7.60 16.06 3.07
C MET A 13 6.67 17.16 3.62
N ARG A 14 5.40 17.16 3.20
CA ARG A 14 4.43 18.17 3.66
C ARG A 14 4.17 18.08 5.17
N ILE A 15 4.12 16.87 5.71
CA ILE A 15 3.96 16.66 7.15
C ILE A 15 5.19 17.18 7.89
N GLU A 16 6.41 16.84 7.47
CA GLU A 16 7.64 17.37 8.09
C GLU A 16 7.64 18.91 8.13
N GLU A 17 7.32 19.55 7.00
CA GLU A 17 7.24 21.01 6.89
C GLU A 17 6.23 21.62 7.88
N ALA A 18 5.01 21.07 7.93
CA ALA A 18 3.96 21.55 8.83
C ALA A 18 4.34 21.38 10.31
N TYR A 19 5.04 20.30 10.65
CA TYR A 19 5.46 20.01 12.01
C TYR A 19 6.58 20.90 12.47
N GLU A 20 7.63 21.03 11.67
CA GLU A 20 8.76 21.89 12.02
C GLU A 20 8.31 23.36 12.10
N GLY A 21 7.44 23.82 11.19
CA GLY A 21 6.85 25.14 11.28
C GLY A 21 6.01 25.35 12.55
N CYS A 22 5.31 24.33 13.03
CA CYS A 22 4.58 24.42 14.29
C CYS A 22 5.49 24.33 15.52
N LYS A 23 6.53 23.50 15.46
CA LYS A 23 7.51 23.29 16.53
C LYS A 23 8.42 24.51 16.72
N SER A 24 8.78 25.20 15.65
CA SER A 24 9.54 26.45 15.69
C SER A 24 8.69 27.65 16.14
N GLY A 25 7.37 27.48 16.27
CA GLY A 25 6.43 28.56 16.61
C GLY A 25 6.10 29.49 15.44
N CYS A 26 6.55 29.18 14.22
CA CYS A 26 6.21 29.94 13.01
C CYS A 26 4.76 29.73 12.55
N LEU A 27 4.15 28.60 12.92
CA LEU A 27 2.77 28.24 12.59
C LEU A 27 2.00 27.82 13.83
N THR A 28 0.74 28.23 13.91
CA THR A 28 -0.23 27.65 14.82
C THR A 28 -0.66 26.26 14.34
N HIS A 29 -1.23 25.44 15.23
CA HIS A 29 -1.81 24.15 14.84
C HIS A 29 -2.86 24.26 13.74
N ALA A 30 -3.66 25.33 13.76
CA ALA A 30 -4.70 25.55 12.77
C ALA A 30 -4.11 25.89 11.39
N GLU A 31 -3.05 26.69 11.34
CA GLU A 31 -2.34 27.01 10.09
C GLU A 31 -1.60 25.79 9.52
N ALA A 32 -0.95 25.01 10.38
CA ALA A 32 -0.31 23.76 9.98
C ALA A 32 -1.34 22.73 9.47
N ALA A 33 -2.53 22.67 10.07
CA ALA A 33 -3.64 21.85 9.58
C ALA A 33 -4.12 22.31 8.20
N LEU A 34 -4.27 23.62 8.00
CA LEU A 34 -4.65 24.22 6.72
C LEU A 34 -3.63 23.92 5.62
N LEU A 35 -2.33 24.01 5.94
CA LEU A 35 -1.22 23.66 5.02
C LEU A 35 -1.31 22.21 4.56
N LEU A 36 -1.71 21.30 5.45
CA LEU A 36 -1.93 19.89 5.15
C LEU A 36 -3.31 19.58 4.54
N GLY A 37 -4.19 20.57 4.40
CA GLY A 37 -5.56 20.37 3.90
C GLY A 37 -6.44 19.51 4.83
N VAL A 38 -6.15 19.50 6.13
CA VAL A 38 -6.91 18.76 7.15
C VAL A 38 -7.48 19.71 8.20
N CYS A 39 -8.42 19.23 9.00
CA CYS A 39 -8.92 20.01 10.13
C CYS A 39 -7.95 19.98 11.33
N ASP A 40 -8.00 21.00 12.19
CA ASP A 40 -7.16 21.13 13.38
C ASP A 40 -7.17 19.88 14.28
N ARG A 41 -8.35 19.26 14.47
CA ARG A 41 -8.48 18.01 15.23
C ARG A 41 -7.65 16.87 14.64
N THR A 42 -7.60 16.76 13.32
CA THR A 42 -6.81 15.72 12.63
C THR A 42 -5.32 16.00 12.78
N PHE A 43 -4.91 17.27 12.65
CA PHE A 43 -3.54 17.69 12.88
C PHE A 43 -3.05 17.36 14.30
N ARG A 44 -3.85 17.67 15.32
CA ARG A 44 -3.52 17.32 16.71
C ARG A 44 -3.37 15.81 16.92
N ARG A 45 -4.23 14.99 16.30
CA ARG A 45 -4.07 13.52 16.35
C ARG A 45 -2.81 13.05 15.65
N TYR A 46 -2.46 13.66 14.52
CA TYR A 46 -1.17 13.37 13.90
C TYR A 46 -0.05 13.71 14.85
N ARG A 47 -0.17 14.79 15.63
CA ARG A 47 0.92 15.26 16.49
C ARG A 47 1.20 14.29 17.61
N SER A 48 0.16 13.83 18.28
CA SER A 48 0.30 12.75 19.27
C SER A 48 0.98 11.51 18.68
N LYS A 49 0.62 11.10 17.47
CA LYS A 49 1.26 9.94 16.81
C LYS A 49 2.71 10.20 16.41
N TYR A 50 3.01 11.41 15.92
CA TYR A 50 4.35 11.82 15.56
C TYR A 50 5.26 11.84 16.79
N ASP A 51 4.75 12.30 17.94
CA ASP A 51 5.50 12.32 19.20
C ASP A 51 5.78 10.88 19.70
N GLU A 52 4.92 9.90 19.40
CA GLU A 52 5.09 8.49 19.78
C GLU A 52 6.02 7.69 18.84
N GLY A 53 6.00 7.97 17.53
CA GLY A 53 6.69 7.12 16.54
C GLY A 53 7.14 7.84 15.27
N GLY A 54 7.30 9.16 15.34
CA GLY A 54 7.76 10.00 14.24
C GLY A 54 6.88 9.90 12.99
N LEU A 55 7.51 10.03 11.83
CA LEU A 55 6.82 9.94 10.54
C LEU A 55 6.30 8.55 10.25
N ASP A 56 7.00 7.50 10.66
CA ASP A 56 6.61 6.13 10.39
C ASP A 56 5.26 5.77 11.03
N ALA A 57 4.91 6.43 12.14
CA ALA A 57 3.59 6.30 12.76
C ALA A 57 2.44 6.90 11.92
N LEU A 58 2.74 7.79 10.97
CA LEU A 58 1.79 8.46 10.08
C LEU A 58 1.71 7.84 8.68
N MET A 59 2.62 6.91 8.37
CA MET A 59 2.71 6.23 7.08
C MET A 59 1.63 5.16 6.89
N ASP A 60 1.20 4.99 5.64
CA ASP A 60 0.29 3.90 5.28
C ASP A 60 1.07 2.59 5.25
N LYS A 61 0.95 1.82 6.33
CA LYS A 61 1.62 0.53 6.48
C LYS A 61 1.21 -0.49 5.41
N ARG A 62 0.08 -0.29 4.71
CA ARG A 62 -0.36 -1.18 3.62
C ARG A 62 0.53 -1.08 2.39
N LEU A 63 1.25 0.02 2.20
CA LEU A 63 2.18 0.19 1.08
C LEU A 63 3.50 -0.53 1.35
N THR A 64 3.92 -0.63 2.61
CA THR A 64 5.16 -1.29 3.02
C THR A 64 4.96 -2.77 3.34
N GLN A 65 3.75 -3.19 3.75
CA GLN A 65 3.45 -4.57 4.11
C GLN A 65 2.75 -5.31 2.98
N VAL A 66 3.31 -6.47 2.60
CA VAL A 66 2.64 -7.43 1.73
C VAL A 66 1.41 -7.97 2.46
N SER A 67 0.26 -7.95 1.78
CA SER A 67 -0.97 -8.52 2.33
C SER A 67 -0.77 -10.01 2.64
N PRO A 68 -1.22 -10.51 3.80
CA PRO A 68 -1.16 -11.94 4.11
C PRO A 68 -2.05 -12.78 3.19
N ARG A 69 -2.93 -12.14 2.41
CA ARG A 69 -3.75 -12.80 1.37
C ARG A 69 -3.04 -12.88 0.01
N CYS A 70 -1.85 -12.30 -0.11
CA CYS A 70 -1.08 -12.37 -1.36
C CYS A 70 -0.49 -13.77 -1.49
N ALA A 71 -0.65 -14.39 -2.66
CA ALA A 71 -0.04 -15.69 -2.92
C ALA A 71 1.50 -15.59 -2.81
N PRO A 72 2.18 -16.66 -2.35
CA PRO A 72 3.63 -16.74 -2.36
C PRO A 72 4.20 -16.44 -3.75
N VAL A 73 5.39 -15.82 -3.80
CA VAL A 73 6.03 -15.43 -5.06
C VAL A 73 6.25 -16.65 -5.97
N ASP A 74 6.65 -17.78 -5.40
CA ASP A 74 6.90 -19.01 -6.15
C ASP A 74 5.65 -19.52 -6.87
N GLU A 75 4.49 -19.49 -6.20
CA GLU A 75 3.21 -19.86 -6.80
C GLU A 75 2.83 -18.91 -7.95
N VAL A 76 3.05 -17.61 -7.76
CA VAL A 76 2.79 -16.60 -8.80
C VAL A 76 3.68 -16.84 -10.01
N MET A 77 4.97 -17.14 -9.82
CA MET A 77 5.90 -17.41 -10.92
C MET A 77 5.50 -18.66 -11.70
N GLN A 78 5.22 -19.77 -11.01
CA GLN A 78 4.77 -21.02 -11.63
C GLN A 78 3.48 -20.82 -12.45
N LEU A 79 2.51 -20.11 -11.89
CA LEU A 79 1.23 -19.83 -12.56
C LEU A 79 1.43 -18.94 -13.80
N THR A 80 2.36 -17.98 -13.72
CA THR A 80 2.69 -17.08 -14.84
C THR A 80 3.38 -17.83 -15.97
N GLU A 81 4.34 -18.70 -15.66
CA GLU A 81 5.06 -19.51 -16.64
C GLU A 81 4.12 -20.52 -17.32
N GLN A 82 3.21 -21.15 -16.56
CA GLN A 82 2.19 -22.04 -17.10
C GLN A 82 1.26 -21.30 -18.07
N TYR A 83 0.84 -20.08 -17.73
CA TYR A 83 0.03 -19.25 -18.63
C TYR A 83 0.78 -18.94 -19.93
N GLN A 84 2.03 -18.47 -19.83
CA GLN A 84 2.85 -18.10 -20.98
C GLN A 84 3.12 -19.27 -21.92
N SER A 85 3.40 -20.46 -21.37
CA SER A 85 3.77 -21.64 -22.17
C SER A 85 2.60 -22.32 -22.86
N ARG A 86 1.41 -22.33 -22.25
CA ARG A 86 0.29 -23.17 -22.71
C ARG A 86 -1.01 -22.42 -23.04
N TYR A 87 -1.16 -21.20 -22.53
CA TYR A 87 -2.44 -20.48 -22.59
C TYR A 87 -2.29 -19.04 -23.08
N SER A 88 -1.22 -18.75 -23.84
CA SER A 88 -0.99 -17.42 -24.42
C SER A 88 -2.21 -17.00 -25.27
N GLY A 89 -2.85 -15.89 -24.91
CA GLY A 89 -4.03 -15.36 -25.60
C GLY A 89 -5.39 -15.70 -24.96
N TRP A 90 -5.41 -16.46 -23.87
CA TRP A 90 -6.64 -16.74 -23.12
C TRP A 90 -7.01 -15.55 -22.21
N ASN A 91 -8.30 -15.20 -22.14
CA ASN A 91 -8.74 -14.24 -21.11
C ASN A 91 -8.60 -14.86 -19.71
N VAL A 92 -8.36 -14.02 -18.69
CA VAL A 92 -8.21 -14.40 -17.27
C VAL A 92 -9.33 -15.34 -16.82
N LYS A 93 -10.59 -15.07 -17.21
CA LYS A 93 -11.72 -15.96 -16.88
C LYS A 93 -11.53 -17.38 -17.41
N HIS A 94 -11.09 -17.55 -18.65
CA HIS A 94 -10.87 -18.88 -19.23
C HIS A 94 -9.72 -19.60 -18.56
N PHE A 95 -8.64 -18.86 -18.24
CA PHE A 95 -7.50 -19.41 -17.55
C PHE A 95 -7.85 -19.87 -16.11
N THR A 96 -8.60 -19.06 -15.35
CA THR A 96 -9.01 -19.43 -13.98
C THR A 96 -9.97 -20.62 -13.96
N HIS A 97 -10.90 -20.71 -14.91
CA HIS A 97 -11.77 -21.89 -15.04
C HIS A 97 -10.98 -23.13 -15.48
N GLY A 98 -10.00 -22.97 -16.37
CA GLY A 98 -9.10 -24.04 -16.80
C GLY A 98 -8.24 -24.59 -15.66
N ILE A 99 -7.67 -23.70 -14.83
CA ILE A 99 -6.90 -24.09 -13.63
C ILE A 99 -7.80 -24.79 -12.61
N ALA A 100 -9.00 -24.26 -12.32
CA ALA A 100 -9.93 -24.91 -11.40
C ALA A 100 -10.30 -26.34 -11.86
N GLY A 101 -10.49 -26.53 -13.17
CA GLY A 101 -10.71 -27.86 -13.76
C GLY A 101 -9.48 -28.79 -13.72
N MET A 102 -8.26 -28.24 -13.72
CA MET A 102 -7.01 -28.98 -13.56
C MET A 102 -6.75 -29.38 -12.10
N ALA A 103 -7.00 -28.49 -11.14
CA ALA A 103 -6.82 -28.75 -9.70
C ALA A 103 -7.72 -29.92 -9.23
N VAL A 104 -8.97 -29.97 -9.69
CA VAL A 104 -9.89 -31.11 -9.45
C VAL A 104 -9.37 -32.41 -10.06
N ARG A 105 -8.63 -32.33 -11.17
CA ARG A 105 -8.06 -33.50 -11.87
C ARG A 105 -6.77 -34.02 -11.24
N VAL A 106 -6.01 -33.16 -10.57
CA VAL A 106 -4.79 -33.53 -9.83
C VAL A 106 -5.14 -34.12 -8.46
N ALA A 107 -6.15 -33.56 -7.76
CA ALA A 107 -6.59 -34.05 -6.45
C ALA A 107 -7.29 -35.42 -6.49
N ASN A 108 -7.73 -35.88 -7.67
CA ASN A 108 -8.41 -37.17 -7.88
C ASN A 108 -7.57 -38.19 -8.64
N ARG A 109 -6.24 -38.07 -8.61
CA ARG A 109 -5.35 -39.11 -9.14
C ARG A 109 -5.14 -40.16 -8.02
N PRO A 110 -5.30 -41.47 -8.29
CA PRO A 110 -5.16 -42.52 -7.27
C PRO A 110 -3.75 -42.59 -6.70
#